data_AF-A0A8H2ZW64-F1
#
_entry.id   AF-A0A8H2ZW64-F1
#
_cell.length_a   1.000
_cell.length_b   1.000
_cell.length_c   1.000
_cell.angle_alpha   90.00
_cell.angle_beta   90.00
_cell.angle_gamma   90.00
#
_symmetry.space_group_name_H-M   'P 1'
#
loop_
_entity.id
_entity.type
_entity.pdbx_description
1 polymer ?
#
loop_
_entity_poly.entity_id
_entity_poly.type
_entity_poly.pdbx_seq_one_letter_code
_entity_poly.pdbx_strand_id
1 'polypeptide(L)'
;MARHLARHIPNLYLKLPQRLKASTTSLYLSVLYGSIKMKDSLPTINTNLEYQNMDNEKAERMLTGPPPRRARPLAFGALTVALLYFLWTANLHQLFMGCGMKLQSTEMKPVADIVSISDHKLVPLEAHIMSKCPDAQDCLKMMVLPAMQRVYDKVNFTLSFIGAPTDNDGVACKHGPQECMGNILELCAASLYPDPKIYLGFTMCLTRDYKDIPERSLVEDCALEHGMDFNKLNECTAQDDGGYGMGMLRDSVRRSIEAGVTKSCTVRLNEEIFCVRDGRKWTDCPGGSEVNDLILAVEKLYNQS
;
A
#
# COMPACT_ATOMS: atom_id res chain seq x y z
N MET A 1 12.44 29.31 63.29
CA MET A 1 11.44 28.98 64.34
C MET A 1 10.17 28.59 63.58
N ALA A 2 9.53 27.42 63.64
CA ALA A 2 9.46 26.26 64.54
C ALA A 2 9.23 25.00 63.66
N ARG A 3 9.87 23.84 63.84
CA ARG A 3 9.65 22.74 64.81
C ARG A 3 8.20 22.22 64.95
N HIS A 4 8.05 20.95 64.52
CA HIS A 4 7.24 19.86 65.09
C HIS A 4 5.72 20.02 65.22
N LEU A 5 4.97 19.09 64.61
CA LEU A 5 4.45 17.90 65.30
C LEU A 5 3.77 16.93 64.32
N ALA A 6 4.18 15.67 64.41
CA ALA A 6 3.52 14.50 63.84
C ALA A 6 2.64 13.85 64.93
N ARG A 7 1.53 13.19 64.54
CA ARG A 7 0.98 11.89 65.04
C ARG A 7 -0.54 11.78 64.88
N HIS A 8 -1.02 10.74 64.18
CA HIS A 8 -1.87 9.62 64.66
C HIS A 8 -2.39 8.78 63.46
N ILE A 9 -1.87 7.56 63.15
CA ILE A 9 -2.24 6.16 63.56
C ILE A 9 -3.57 5.66 62.90
N PRO A 10 -3.80 4.35 62.55
CA PRO A 10 -2.97 3.11 62.42
C PRO A 10 -3.04 2.49 60.99
N ASN A 11 -2.15 1.64 60.45
CA ASN A 11 -1.58 0.33 60.82
C ASN A 11 -2.59 -0.84 60.97
N LEU A 12 -2.93 -1.50 59.85
CA LEU A 12 -3.51 -2.85 59.83
C LEU A 12 -2.51 -3.85 59.22
N TYR A 13 -1.81 -4.57 60.10
CA TYR A 13 -1.29 -5.91 59.86
C TYR A 13 -2.37 -6.93 60.25
N LEU A 14 -2.29 -8.14 59.68
CA LEU A 14 -2.96 -9.44 59.99
C LEU A 14 -3.62 -9.95 58.68
N LYS A 15 -3.46 -11.20 58.21
CA LYS A 15 -2.80 -12.40 58.72
C LYS A 15 -2.76 -13.40 57.55
N LEU A 16 -1.60 -14.00 57.26
CA LEU A 16 -1.54 -15.28 56.55
C LEU A 16 -2.13 -16.39 57.43
N PRO A 17 -2.63 -17.48 56.82
CA PRO A 17 -2.44 -18.81 57.35
C PRO A 17 -1.53 -19.65 56.45
N GLN A 18 -0.54 -20.28 57.09
CA GLN A 18 0.29 -21.36 56.58
C GLN A 18 -0.41 -22.72 56.74
N ARG A 19 0.12 -23.70 55.98
CA ARG A 19 0.09 -25.18 56.16
C ARG A 19 -1.15 -25.88 55.55
N LEU A 20 -1.08 -27.08 54.98
CA LEU A 20 -0.19 -28.23 55.20
C LEU A 20 0.01 -29.10 53.92
N LYS A 21 1.25 -29.61 53.82
CA LYS A 21 1.71 -30.98 53.51
C LYS A 21 1.52 -31.63 52.12
N ALA A 22 2.69 -31.97 51.59
CA ALA A 22 3.07 -33.09 50.74
C ALA A 22 2.25 -34.38 50.89
N SER A 23 2.04 -35.07 49.76
CA SER A 23 2.21 -36.53 49.70
C SER A 23 2.51 -36.98 48.27
N THR A 24 3.54 -37.81 48.22
CA THR A 24 4.05 -38.69 47.17
C THR A 24 3.04 -39.72 46.67
N THR A 25 3.06 -40.02 45.36
CA THR A 25 2.93 -41.35 44.72
C THR A 25 3.18 -41.17 43.20
N SER A 26 4.37 -41.48 42.69
CA SER A 26 4.68 -42.75 42.01
C SER A 26 3.53 -43.32 41.17
N LEU A 27 3.56 -43.05 39.86
CA LEU A 27 3.00 -43.94 38.85
C LEU A 27 4.10 -44.17 37.80
N TYR A 28 4.83 -45.26 38.04
CA TYR A 28 5.41 -46.06 36.97
C TYR A 28 4.29 -46.48 36.01
N LEU A 29 4.45 -46.25 34.71
CA LEU A 29 4.23 -47.30 33.71
C LEU A 29 4.96 -46.91 32.41
N SER A 30 6.09 -47.57 32.24
CA SER A 30 6.72 -47.98 30.98
C SER A 30 5.81 -47.96 29.75
N VAL A 31 6.15 -47.10 28.77
CA VAL A 31 5.92 -47.43 27.36
C VAL A 31 7.28 -47.78 26.76
N LEU A 32 7.38 -49.06 26.45
CA LEU A 32 8.53 -49.73 25.89
C LEU A 32 8.91 -49.14 24.54
N TYR A 33 10.23 -49.05 24.35
CA TYR A 33 10.92 -48.98 23.07
C TYR A 33 10.28 -49.92 22.04
N GLY A 34 9.59 -49.35 21.06
CA GLY A 34 9.21 -50.02 19.83
C GLY A 34 10.22 -49.67 18.74
N SER A 35 11.23 -50.51 18.55
CA SER A 35 12.13 -50.47 17.40
C SER A 35 11.31 -50.57 16.11
N ILE A 36 11.21 -49.47 15.37
CA ILE A 36 10.69 -49.48 14.01
C ILE A 36 11.77 -50.14 13.14
N LYS A 37 11.50 -51.39 12.74
CA LYS A 37 12.24 -52.08 11.69
C LYS A 37 12.06 -51.31 10.38
N MET A 38 13.14 -50.64 9.98
CA MET A 38 13.39 -50.17 8.63
C MET A 38 13.41 -51.41 7.71
N LYS A 39 12.44 -51.50 6.80
CA LYS A 39 12.30 -52.61 5.86
C LYS A 39 12.60 -52.06 4.47
N ASP A 40 13.69 -52.55 3.90
CA ASP A 40 14.16 -52.27 2.56
C ASP A 40 13.09 -52.56 1.52
N SER A 41 12.82 -51.61 0.64
CA SER A 41 12.16 -51.80 -0.65
C SER A 41 12.40 -50.56 -1.52
N LEU A 42 13.54 -50.58 -2.21
CA LEU A 42 13.93 -49.64 -3.25
C LEU A 42 13.19 -50.00 -4.55
N PRO A 43 12.62 -49.04 -5.29
CA PRO A 43 12.53 -49.14 -6.74
C PRO A 43 13.55 -48.20 -7.38
N THR A 44 14.42 -48.83 -8.16
CA THR A 44 15.42 -48.33 -9.10
C THR A 44 15.09 -47.00 -9.79
N ILE A 45 16.00 -46.05 -9.61
CA ILE A 45 16.22 -44.88 -10.45
C ILE A 45 16.85 -45.37 -11.77
N ASN A 46 16.12 -45.26 -12.88
CA ASN A 46 16.71 -45.43 -14.22
C ASN A 46 17.41 -44.12 -14.61
N THR A 47 18.73 -44.14 -14.53
CA THR A 47 19.60 -43.14 -15.17
C THR A 47 20.26 -43.79 -16.38
N ASN A 48 19.65 -43.63 -17.55
CA ASN A 48 20.33 -43.88 -18.82
C ASN A 48 20.71 -42.53 -19.42
N LEU A 49 21.89 -42.05 -19.03
CA LEU A 49 22.61 -41.01 -19.74
C LEU A 49 23.50 -41.70 -20.78
N GLU A 50 22.94 -41.97 -21.95
CA GLU A 50 23.70 -42.43 -23.11
C GLU A 50 24.04 -41.23 -23.98
N TYR A 51 25.28 -40.76 -23.85
CA TYR A 51 25.92 -39.81 -24.75
C TYR A 51 26.62 -40.63 -25.83
N GLN A 52 26.09 -40.61 -27.06
CA GLN A 52 26.82 -41.07 -28.25
C GLN A 52 26.66 -40.09 -29.42
N ASN A 53 27.76 -40.01 -30.18
CA ASN A 53 28.18 -38.96 -31.10
C ASN A 53 27.37 -38.87 -32.40
N MET A 54 27.53 -37.70 -33.04
CA MET A 54 27.04 -37.33 -34.36
C MET A 54 27.48 -38.31 -35.46
N ASP A 55 26.54 -38.68 -36.34
CA ASP A 55 26.85 -39.18 -37.68
C ASP A 55 26.07 -38.43 -38.76
N ASN A 56 26.78 -38.30 -39.87
CA ASN A 56 26.69 -37.32 -40.93
C ASN A 56 25.87 -37.91 -42.10
N GLU A 57 24.57 -37.61 -42.21
CA GLU A 57 23.75 -38.09 -43.34
C GLU A 57 22.66 -37.10 -43.78
N LYS A 58 22.95 -35.79 -43.79
CA LYS A 58 22.01 -34.81 -44.36
C LYS A 58 22.65 -33.77 -45.28
N ALA A 59 23.92 -33.96 -45.63
CA ALA A 59 24.70 -33.02 -46.44
C ALA A 59 24.89 -33.44 -47.91
N GLU A 60 24.24 -34.49 -48.41
CA GLU A 60 24.46 -35.00 -49.78
C GLU A 60 23.17 -35.23 -50.60
N ARG A 61 22.13 -34.42 -50.40
CA ARG A 61 21.02 -34.31 -51.35
C ARG A 61 20.62 -32.86 -51.61
N MET A 62 21.58 -32.08 -52.08
CA MET A 62 21.30 -31.08 -53.11
C MET A 62 22.04 -31.54 -54.36
N LEU A 63 21.33 -31.71 -55.48
CA LEU A 63 21.77 -31.51 -56.87
C LEU A 63 20.82 -32.25 -57.82
N THR A 64 19.72 -31.60 -58.23
CA THR A 64 19.24 -31.55 -59.64
C THR A 64 17.89 -30.82 -59.68
N GLY A 65 17.92 -29.55 -60.08
CA GLY A 65 16.74 -28.77 -60.45
C GLY A 65 17.17 -27.56 -61.29
N PRO A 66 16.59 -27.30 -62.47
CA PRO A 66 17.14 -26.35 -63.45
C PRO A 66 16.75 -24.88 -63.20
N PRO A 67 17.50 -23.88 -63.74
CA PRO A 67 17.24 -22.45 -63.61
C PRO A 67 16.55 -21.86 -64.87
N PRO A 68 16.41 -20.53 -65.04
CA PRO A 68 15.77 -19.52 -64.19
C PRO A 68 14.65 -18.75 -64.94
N ARG A 69 13.78 -18.02 -64.23
CA ARG A 69 13.05 -16.86 -64.80
C ARG A 69 13.08 -15.67 -63.83
N ARG A 70 13.56 -14.53 -64.35
CA ARG A 70 13.81 -13.26 -63.67
C ARG A 70 12.65 -12.30 -63.95
N ALA A 71 12.06 -11.69 -62.91
CA ALA A 71 11.93 -10.22 -62.76
C ALA A 71 10.84 -9.76 -61.74
N ARG A 72 11.32 -9.13 -60.66
CA ARG A 72 10.85 -7.91 -59.94
C ARG A 72 9.34 -7.57 -59.91
N PRO A 73 8.77 -7.50 -58.68
CA PRO A 73 8.23 -6.22 -58.19
C PRO A 73 8.30 -6.06 -56.66
N LEU A 74 9.47 -5.76 -56.08
CA LEU A 74 9.57 -5.46 -54.63
C LEU A 74 10.44 -4.24 -54.30
N ALA A 75 11.10 -3.64 -55.30
CA ALA A 75 11.93 -2.46 -55.11
C ALA A 75 11.15 -1.13 -55.15
N PHE A 76 9.92 -1.11 -55.67
CA PHE A 76 9.13 0.12 -55.78
C PHE A 76 8.42 0.52 -54.48
N GLY A 77 8.06 -0.44 -53.62
CA GLY A 77 7.35 -0.15 -52.37
C GLY A 77 8.22 0.48 -51.28
N ALA A 78 9.50 0.13 -51.21
CA ALA A 78 10.41 0.70 -50.22
C ALA A 78 10.81 2.14 -50.56
N LEU A 79 10.99 2.45 -51.84
CA LEU A 79 11.34 3.79 -52.31
C LEU A 79 10.19 4.79 -52.12
N THR A 80 8.93 4.37 -52.31
CA THR A 80 7.77 5.24 -52.10
C THR A 80 7.59 5.61 -50.63
N VAL A 81 7.73 4.65 -49.71
CA VAL A 81 7.64 4.91 -48.26
C VAL A 81 8.76 5.85 -47.78
N ALA A 82 9.99 5.64 -48.25
CA ALA A 82 11.10 6.53 -47.92
C ALA A 82 10.88 7.95 -48.45
N LEU A 83 10.40 8.11 -49.70
CA LEU A 83 10.08 9.42 -50.28
C LEU A 83 8.99 10.15 -49.48
N LEU A 84 7.93 9.44 -49.07
CA LEU A 84 6.86 10.03 -48.25
C LEU A 84 7.36 10.47 -46.88
N TYR A 85 8.26 9.70 -46.25
CA TYR A 85 8.87 10.05 -44.97
C TYR A 85 9.81 11.28 -45.09
N PHE A 86 10.62 11.35 -46.14
CA PHE A 86 11.48 12.51 -46.41
C PHE A 86 10.67 13.77 -46.73
N LEU A 87 9.56 13.65 -47.48
CA LEU A 87 8.67 14.78 -47.76
C LEU A 87 7.93 15.26 -46.50
N TRP A 88 7.55 14.35 -45.59
CA TRP A 88 6.93 14.69 -44.31
C TRP A 88 7.89 15.42 -43.37
N THR A 89 9.13 14.93 -43.23
CA THR A 89 10.16 15.56 -42.37
C THR A 89 10.62 16.92 -42.92
N ALA A 90 10.74 17.08 -44.24
CA ALA A 90 11.10 18.37 -44.85
C ALA A 90 10.00 19.43 -44.68
N ASN A 91 8.71 19.06 -44.80
CA ASN A 91 7.59 19.99 -44.58
C ASN A 91 7.41 20.36 -43.10
N LEU A 92 7.67 19.42 -42.17
CA LEU A 92 7.62 19.70 -40.73
C LEU A 92 8.75 20.66 -40.30
N HIS A 93 9.92 20.58 -40.95
CA HIS A 93 11.03 21.50 -40.70
C HIS A 93 10.76 22.92 -41.22
N GLN A 94 9.97 23.08 -42.29
CA GLN A 94 9.50 24.39 -42.75
C GLN A 94 8.47 25.03 -41.82
N LEU A 95 7.70 24.23 -41.07
CA LEU A 95 6.80 24.70 -40.00
C LEU A 95 7.57 25.08 -38.72
N PHE A 96 8.73 24.48 -38.46
CA PHE A 96 9.55 24.79 -37.27
C PHE A 96 10.53 25.96 -37.47
N MET A 97 10.91 26.28 -38.72
CA MET A 97 11.86 27.37 -39.02
C MET A 97 11.17 28.70 -39.43
N GLY A 98 9.85 28.81 -39.24
CA GLY A 98 9.03 29.97 -39.61
C GLY A 98 8.70 30.95 -38.47
N CYS A 99 9.08 30.68 -37.22
CA CYS A 99 8.95 31.64 -36.13
C CYS A 99 10.34 31.99 -35.59
N GLY A 100 10.97 33.00 -36.21
CA GLY A 100 12.13 33.66 -35.67
C GLY A 100 11.76 34.44 -34.43
N MET A 101 11.84 33.82 -33.25
CA MET A 101 11.90 34.57 -32.00
C MET A 101 13.34 35.05 -31.79
N LYS A 102 13.52 36.34 -32.08
CA LYS A 102 14.66 37.15 -31.69
C LYS A 102 14.87 36.97 -30.17
N LEU A 103 16.04 36.48 -29.77
CA LEU A 103 16.45 36.44 -28.36
C LEU A 103 16.57 37.88 -27.86
N GLN A 104 15.50 38.40 -27.30
CA GLN A 104 15.49 39.68 -26.61
C GLN A 104 15.88 39.38 -25.16
N SER A 105 17.09 39.79 -24.79
CA SER A 105 17.53 39.90 -23.41
C SER A 105 16.60 40.88 -22.70
N THR A 106 15.49 40.36 -22.20
CA THR A 106 14.60 41.11 -21.33
C THR A 106 15.15 40.90 -19.93
N GLU A 107 15.77 41.95 -19.42
CA GLU A 107 16.19 42.13 -18.04
C GLU A 107 15.07 41.63 -17.10
N MET A 108 15.32 40.50 -16.44
CA MET A 108 14.40 39.89 -15.50
C MET A 108 14.36 40.75 -14.24
N LYS A 109 13.38 41.66 -14.19
CA LYS A 109 12.88 42.21 -12.92
C LYS A 109 12.56 41.02 -12.02
N PRO A 110 12.92 41.02 -10.73
CA PRO A 110 12.63 39.88 -9.87
C PRO A 110 11.11 39.74 -9.80
N VAL A 111 10.60 38.71 -10.47
CA VAL A 111 9.27 38.18 -10.21
C VAL A 111 9.42 37.57 -8.82
N ALA A 112 9.08 38.35 -7.80
CA ALA A 112 8.60 37.76 -6.58
C ALA A 112 7.48 36.83 -7.02
N ASP A 113 7.73 35.51 -6.93
CA ASP A 113 6.69 34.52 -6.99
C ASP A 113 5.64 34.96 -5.96
N ILE A 114 4.58 35.59 -6.44
CA ILE A 114 3.32 35.64 -5.72
C ILE A 114 2.76 34.22 -5.90
N VAL A 115 3.36 33.28 -5.16
CA VAL A 115 2.57 32.20 -4.58
C VAL A 115 1.52 32.96 -3.80
N SER A 116 0.32 33.08 -4.37
CA SER A 116 -0.87 33.35 -3.59
C SER A 116 -0.93 32.20 -2.59
N ILE A 117 -0.28 32.37 -1.44
CA ILE A 117 -0.51 31.56 -0.27
C ILE A 117 -2.00 31.76 -0.03
N SER A 118 -2.78 30.78 -0.46
CA SER A 118 -4.20 30.70 -0.13
C SER A 118 -4.27 30.83 1.39
N ASP A 119 -4.82 31.94 1.87
CA ASP A 119 -4.99 32.22 3.31
C ASP A 119 -6.03 31.27 3.92
N HIS A 120 -6.74 30.50 3.08
CA HIS A 120 -7.70 29.50 3.51
C HIS A 120 -7.01 28.32 4.19
N LYS A 121 -7.41 28.07 5.43
CA LYS A 121 -7.01 26.89 6.19
C LYS A 121 -7.60 25.63 5.54
N LEU A 122 -6.74 24.64 5.28
CA LEU A 122 -7.14 23.32 4.81
C LEU A 122 -8.12 22.64 5.77
N VAL A 123 -9.17 22.04 5.23
CA VAL A 123 -10.20 21.34 6.01
C VAL A 123 -9.70 19.95 6.41
N PRO A 124 -9.73 19.56 7.70
CA PRO A 124 -9.40 18.19 8.10
C PRO A 124 -10.38 17.19 7.48
N LEU A 125 -9.86 16.24 6.70
CA LEU A 125 -10.64 15.13 6.14
C LEU A 125 -9.91 13.83 6.49
N GLU A 126 -10.59 12.90 7.14
CA GLU A 126 -9.95 11.69 7.65
C GLU A 126 -10.80 10.46 7.33
N ALA A 127 -10.15 9.41 6.81
CA ALA A 127 -10.78 8.10 6.65
C ALA A 127 -10.14 7.11 7.61
N HIS A 128 -10.97 6.45 8.42
CA HIS A 128 -10.57 5.39 9.32
C HIS A 128 -10.92 4.04 8.72
N ILE A 129 -9.91 3.22 8.45
CA ILE A 129 -10.06 1.95 7.75
C ILE A 129 -9.32 0.80 8.45
N MET A 130 -9.53 -0.41 7.95
CA MET A 130 -8.60 -1.52 8.12
C MET A 130 -8.30 -2.10 6.74
N SER A 131 -7.03 -2.34 6.42
CA SER A 131 -6.57 -2.70 5.06
C SER A 131 -7.25 -3.95 4.49
N LYS A 132 -7.62 -4.93 5.34
CA LYS A 132 -8.31 -6.17 4.91
C LYS A 132 -9.83 -6.10 4.99
N CYS A 133 -10.42 -4.92 5.24
CA CYS A 133 -11.86 -4.78 5.40
C CYS A 133 -12.59 -4.55 4.07
N PRO A 134 -13.61 -5.36 3.72
CA PRO A 134 -14.40 -5.14 2.51
C PRO A 134 -15.19 -3.81 2.51
N ASP A 135 -15.55 -3.29 3.68
CA ASP A 135 -16.23 -1.99 3.78
C ASP A 135 -15.27 -0.82 3.50
N ALA A 136 -13.97 -0.99 3.76
CA ALA A 136 -12.94 -0.02 3.36
C ALA A 136 -12.84 0.07 1.84
N GLN A 137 -12.87 -1.07 1.13
CA GLN A 137 -12.88 -1.11 -0.33
C GLN A 137 -14.04 -0.30 -0.92
N ASP A 138 -15.25 -0.55 -0.44
CA ASP A 138 -16.46 0.17 -0.85
C ASP A 138 -16.32 1.67 -0.56
N CYS A 139 -15.91 2.02 0.66
CA CYS A 139 -15.77 3.41 1.10
C CYS A 139 -14.77 4.22 0.27
N LEU A 140 -13.57 3.66 0.06
CA LEU A 140 -12.52 4.29 -0.73
C LEU A 140 -12.97 4.50 -2.18
N LYS A 141 -13.53 3.45 -2.80
CA LYS A 141 -13.97 3.47 -4.19
C LYS A 141 -15.15 4.39 -4.43
N MET A 142 -16.14 4.39 -3.54
CA MET A 142 -17.43 5.04 -3.78
C MET A 142 -17.54 6.43 -3.18
N MET A 143 -16.68 6.82 -2.23
CA MET A 143 -16.74 8.14 -1.57
C MET A 143 -15.39 8.86 -1.56
N VAL A 144 -14.38 8.26 -0.91
CA VAL A 144 -13.12 8.98 -0.62
C VAL A 144 -12.37 9.36 -1.89
N LEU A 145 -12.09 8.41 -2.78
CA LEU A 145 -11.33 8.71 -4.01
C LEU A 145 -12.07 9.67 -4.94
N PRO A 146 -13.36 9.47 -5.27
CA PRO A 146 -14.08 10.42 -6.12
C PRO A 146 -14.16 11.84 -5.52
N ALA A 147 -14.25 11.97 -4.19
CA ALA A 147 -14.21 13.27 -3.53
C ALA A 147 -12.81 13.88 -3.59
N MET A 148 -11.76 13.12 -3.25
CA MET A 148 -10.37 13.58 -3.28
C MET A 148 -9.93 14.05 -4.67
N GLN A 149 -10.44 13.44 -5.75
CA GLN A 149 -10.20 13.94 -7.11
C GLN A 149 -10.65 15.40 -7.34
N ARG A 150 -11.59 15.90 -6.53
CA ARG A 150 -12.18 17.24 -6.64
C ARG A 150 -11.66 18.22 -5.59
N VAL A 151 -11.30 17.74 -4.40
CA VAL A 151 -11.01 18.60 -3.25
C VAL A 151 -9.63 18.38 -2.61
N TYR A 152 -8.73 17.61 -3.22
CA TYR A 152 -7.42 17.30 -2.63
C TYR A 152 -6.59 18.53 -2.23
N ASP A 153 -6.76 19.66 -2.92
CA ASP A 153 -6.07 20.93 -2.68
C ASP A 153 -6.71 21.78 -1.58
N LYS A 154 -7.88 21.35 -1.05
CA LYS A 154 -8.67 22.07 -0.04
C LYS A 154 -8.70 21.35 1.31
N VAL A 155 -8.14 20.15 1.38
CA VAL A 155 -8.18 19.29 2.57
C VAL A 155 -6.78 18.95 3.06
N ASN A 156 -6.67 18.77 4.36
CA ASN A 156 -5.58 18.01 4.95
C ASN A 156 -6.07 16.57 5.13
N PHE A 157 -5.83 15.72 4.13
CA PHE A 157 -6.32 14.35 4.14
C PHE A 157 -5.43 13.43 4.98
N THR A 158 -6.04 12.65 5.88
CA THR A 158 -5.36 11.64 6.70
C THR A 158 -6.02 10.27 6.54
N LEU A 159 -5.21 9.23 6.42
CA LEU A 159 -5.66 7.84 6.49
C LEU A 159 -5.25 7.25 7.84
N SER A 160 -6.24 6.84 8.64
CA SER A 160 -6.05 6.28 9.97
C SER A 160 -6.56 4.85 10.06
N PHE A 161 -6.00 4.07 10.97
CA PHE A 161 -6.25 2.64 11.06
C PHE A 161 -6.94 2.25 12.37
N ILE A 162 -7.81 1.26 12.29
CA ILE A 162 -8.53 0.71 13.45
C ILE A 162 -7.83 -0.58 13.90
N GLY A 163 -7.69 -0.73 15.20
CA GLY A 163 -7.10 -1.89 15.86
C GLY A 163 -7.27 -1.78 17.38
N ALA A 164 -6.71 -2.73 18.12
CA ALA A 164 -6.69 -2.71 19.57
C ALA A 164 -5.23 -2.74 20.08
N PRO A 165 -4.79 -1.78 20.91
CA PRO A 165 -3.50 -1.87 21.58
C PRO A 165 -3.37 -3.16 22.40
N THR A 166 -2.17 -3.71 22.48
CA THR A 166 -1.86 -4.88 23.33
C THR A 166 -0.92 -4.50 24.47
N ASP A 167 -0.81 -5.36 25.48
CA ASP A 167 0.01 -5.10 26.68
C ASP A 167 1.52 -5.00 26.40
N ASN A 168 1.99 -5.52 25.26
CA ASN A 168 3.41 -5.53 24.86
C ASN A 168 3.70 -4.44 23.81
N ASP A 169 3.03 -3.29 23.91
CA ASP A 169 3.11 -2.21 22.94
C ASP A 169 2.77 -2.63 21.49
N GLY A 170 2.06 -3.74 21.28
CA GLY A 170 1.64 -4.17 19.96
C GLY A 170 0.26 -3.63 19.56
N VAL A 171 -0.19 -4.02 18.38
CA VAL A 171 -1.56 -3.81 17.90
C VAL A 171 -2.14 -5.14 17.45
N ALA A 172 -3.37 -5.43 17.90
CA ALA A 172 -4.20 -6.50 17.41
C ALA A 172 -5.18 -5.96 16.37
N CYS A 173 -5.17 -6.57 15.18
CA CYS A 173 -6.06 -6.21 14.07
C CYS A 173 -7.18 -7.24 13.91
N LYS A 174 -8.36 -6.81 13.45
CA LYS A 174 -9.57 -7.64 13.41
C LYS A 174 -9.40 -8.83 12.46
N HIS A 175 -8.74 -8.61 11.32
CA HIS A 175 -8.52 -9.64 10.31
C HIS A 175 -7.13 -10.31 10.44
N GLY A 176 -6.54 -10.25 11.64
CA GLY A 176 -5.29 -10.93 11.97
C GLY A 176 -4.02 -10.15 11.62
N PRO A 177 -2.82 -10.74 11.82
CA PRO A 177 -1.54 -10.04 11.69
C PRO A 177 -1.26 -9.50 10.28
N GLN A 178 -1.78 -10.16 9.25
CA GLN A 178 -1.65 -9.71 7.86
C GLN A 178 -2.30 -8.34 7.62
N GLU A 179 -3.42 -8.05 8.30
CA GLU A 179 -4.03 -6.71 8.27
C GLU A 179 -3.14 -5.67 8.95
N CYS A 180 -2.52 -6.00 10.07
CA CYS A 180 -1.60 -5.07 10.72
C CYS A 180 -0.43 -4.72 9.79
N MET A 181 0.13 -5.70 9.09
CA MET A 181 1.17 -5.45 8.09
C MET A 181 0.65 -4.61 6.91
N GLY A 182 -0.57 -4.86 6.43
CA GLY A 182 -1.21 -4.01 5.42
C GLY A 182 -1.37 -2.56 5.86
N ASN A 183 -1.85 -2.35 7.09
CA ASN A 183 -1.98 -1.02 7.68
C ASN A 183 -0.61 -0.32 7.78
N ILE A 184 0.44 -1.04 8.17
CA ILE A 184 1.82 -0.53 8.24
C ILE A 184 2.32 -0.14 6.84
N LEU A 185 2.09 -0.98 5.82
CA LEU A 185 2.47 -0.68 4.43
C LEU A 185 1.83 0.62 3.94
N GLU A 186 0.54 0.81 4.19
CA GLU A 186 -0.18 2.02 3.80
C GLU A 186 0.28 3.27 4.57
N LEU A 187 0.61 3.13 5.86
CA LEU A 187 1.23 4.20 6.67
C LEU A 187 2.62 4.57 6.15
N CYS A 188 3.45 3.58 5.85
CA CYS A 188 4.77 3.77 5.24
C CYS A 188 4.66 4.45 3.87
N ALA A 189 3.69 4.06 3.05
CA ALA A 189 3.42 4.68 1.76
C ALA A 189 3.07 6.16 1.92
N ALA A 190 2.15 6.52 2.82
CA ALA A 190 1.81 7.91 3.11
C ALA A 190 2.99 8.72 3.67
N SER A 191 3.84 8.11 4.50
CA SER A 191 5.02 8.77 5.07
C SER A 191 6.13 9.03 4.03
N LEU A 192 6.37 8.08 3.13
CA LEU A 192 7.43 8.19 2.12
C LEU A 192 7.00 9.00 0.90
N TYR A 193 5.70 8.96 0.56
CA TYR A 193 5.11 9.59 -0.62
C TYR A 193 3.90 10.43 -0.20
N PRO A 194 4.09 11.61 0.42
CA PRO A 194 3.02 12.36 1.08
C PRO A 194 1.98 13.00 0.14
N ASP A 195 2.13 12.89 -1.18
CA ASP A 195 1.09 13.31 -2.12
C ASP A 195 -0.08 12.30 -2.06
N PRO A 196 -1.28 12.72 -1.62
CA PRO A 196 -2.46 11.84 -1.53
C PRO A 196 -2.84 11.19 -2.84
N LYS A 197 -2.51 11.79 -4.00
CA LYS A 197 -2.76 11.15 -5.31
C LYS A 197 -1.97 9.86 -5.47
N ILE A 198 -0.79 9.77 -4.86
CA ILE A 198 0.12 8.63 -4.96
C ILE A 198 -0.28 7.59 -3.91
N TYR A 199 -0.28 7.94 -2.62
CA TYR A 199 -0.51 6.95 -1.57
C TYR A 199 -1.96 6.45 -1.49
N LEU A 200 -2.97 7.27 -1.80
CA LEU A 200 -4.34 6.76 -1.89
C LEU A 200 -4.54 5.84 -3.08
N GLY A 201 -3.83 6.09 -4.18
CA GLY A 201 -3.78 5.17 -5.31
C GLY A 201 -3.27 3.80 -4.88
N PHE A 202 -2.09 3.78 -4.24
CA PHE A 202 -1.50 2.57 -3.68
C PHE A 202 -2.42 1.85 -2.68
N THR A 203 -2.99 2.58 -1.71
CA THR A 203 -3.96 2.02 -0.75
C THR A 203 -5.15 1.39 -1.47
N MET A 204 -5.72 2.04 -2.48
CA MET A 204 -6.84 1.48 -3.24
C MET A 204 -6.42 0.25 -4.05
N CYS A 205 -5.24 0.27 -4.66
CA CYS A 205 -4.70 -0.89 -5.38
C CYS A 205 -4.61 -2.12 -4.45
N LEU A 206 -3.99 -1.98 -3.27
CA LEU A 206 -3.94 -3.05 -2.27
C LEU A 206 -5.35 -3.48 -1.85
N THR A 207 -6.22 -2.52 -1.55
CA THR A 207 -7.58 -2.78 -1.05
C THR A 207 -8.49 -3.45 -2.08
N ARG A 208 -8.19 -3.38 -3.39
CA ARG A 208 -8.93 -4.13 -4.42
C ARG A 208 -8.81 -5.64 -4.21
N ASP A 209 -7.63 -6.08 -3.81
CA ASP A 209 -7.29 -7.48 -3.55
C ASP A 209 -6.97 -7.68 -2.06
N TYR A 210 -7.78 -7.05 -1.19
CA TYR A 210 -7.58 -6.98 0.27
C TYR A 210 -7.38 -8.35 0.96
N LYS A 211 -7.85 -9.44 0.35
CA LYS A 211 -7.65 -10.80 0.85
C LYS A 211 -6.19 -11.25 0.77
N ASP A 212 -5.46 -10.72 -0.19
CA ASP A 212 -4.10 -11.12 -0.51
C ASP A 212 -3.08 -10.20 0.16
N ILE A 213 -3.49 -9.09 0.78
CA ILE A 213 -2.59 -8.26 1.61
C ILE A 213 -1.97 -9.11 2.75
N PRO A 214 -0.64 -9.07 3.01
CA PRO A 214 0.40 -8.24 2.39
C PRO A 214 1.31 -9.04 1.44
N GLU A 215 0.75 -9.91 0.59
CA GLU A 215 1.51 -10.71 -0.35
C GLU A 215 2.46 -9.83 -1.18
N ARG A 216 3.72 -10.23 -1.24
CA ARG A 216 4.80 -9.44 -1.83
C ARG A 216 4.52 -9.03 -3.28
N SER A 217 3.99 -9.95 -4.09
CA SER A 217 3.63 -9.68 -5.49
C SER A 217 2.60 -8.57 -5.60
N LEU A 218 1.55 -8.60 -4.77
CA LEU A 218 0.54 -7.54 -4.74
C LEU A 218 1.15 -6.19 -4.37
N VAL A 219 2.03 -6.17 -3.35
CA VAL A 219 2.69 -4.93 -2.90
C VAL A 219 3.64 -4.38 -3.97
N GLU A 220 4.44 -5.23 -4.62
CA GLU A 220 5.34 -4.85 -5.71
C GLU A 220 4.56 -4.28 -6.91
N ASP A 221 3.48 -4.96 -7.32
CA ASP A 221 2.64 -4.52 -8.45
C ASP A 221 1.98 -3.17 -8.16
N CYS A 222 1.38 -3.00 -6.98
CA CYS A 222 0.75 -1.74 -6.58
C CYS A 222 1.77 -0.61 -6.39
N ALA A 223 2.96 -0.91 -5.87
CA ALA A 223 4.03 0.06 -5.76
C ALA A 223 4.46 0.54 -7.15
N LEU A 224 4.66 -0.38 -8.10
CA LEU A 224 5.02 -0.06 -9.48
C LEU A 224 3.93 0.77 -10.18
N GLU A 225 2.66 0.39 -10.05
CA GLU A 225 1.51 1.10 -10.66
C GLU A 225 1.44 2.57 -10.23
N HIS A 226 1.80 2.85 -8.98
CA HIS A 226 1.74 4.20 -8.41
C HIS A 226 3.11 4.88 -8.29
N GLY A 227 4.15 4.34 -8.93
CA GLY A 227 5.47 4.98 -8.97
C GLY A 227 6.20 5.03 -7.62
N MET A 228 5.92 4.07 -6.74
CA MET A 228 6.60 3.88 -5.47
C MET A 228 7.75 2.88 -5.61
N ASP A 229 8.86 3.17 -4.95
CA ASP A 229 9.97 2.24 -4.78
C ASP A 229 9.62 1.19 -3.70
N PHE A 230 9.46 -0.06 -4.14
CA PHE A 230 9.19 -1.20 -3.27
C PHE A 230 10.27 -1.38 -2.18
N ASN A 231 11.55 -1.14 -2.50
CA ASN A 231 12.62 -1.33 -1.52
C ASN A 231 12.49 -0.32 -0.39
N LYS A 232 12.15 0.93 -0.69
CA LYS A 232 11.89 1.95 0.34
C LYS A 232 10.69 1.60 1.22
N LEU A 233 9.62 1.05 0.63
CA LEU A 233 8.47 0.55 1.40
C LEU A 233 8.91 -0.57 2.34
N ASN A 234 9.62 -1.57 1.81
CA ASN A 234 10.11 -2.71 2.58
C ASN A 234 11.07 -2.27 3.70
N GLU A 235 11.98 -1.33 3.42
CA GLU A 235 12.87 -0.71 4.41
C GLU A 235 12.07 -0.02 5.53
N CYS A 236 11.06 0.80 5.18
CA CYS A 236 10.19 1.43 6.18
C CYS A 236 9.47 0.42 7.06
N THR A 237 8.95 -0.67 6.48
CA THR A 237 8.25 -1.71 7.27
C THR A 237 9.18 -2.54 8.15
N ALA A 238 10.45 -2.66 7.78
CA ALA A 238 11.46 -3.46 8.48
C ALA A 238 12.34 -2.63 9.43
N GLN A 239 12.28 -1.30 9.34
CA GLN A 239 13.08 -0.40 10.16
C GLN A 239 12.86 -0.66 11.65
N ASP A 240 13.96 -0.63 12.41
CA ASP A 240 13.99 -0.89 13.85
C ASP A 240 13.38 -2.26 14.22
N ASP A 241 13.69 -3.30 13.42
CA ASP A 241 13.13 -4.66 13.53
C ASP A 241 11.59 -4.67 13.45
N GLY A 242 11.04 -3.77 12.62
CA GLY A 242 9.61 -3.51 12.48
C GLY A 242 9.02 -2.56 13.55
N GLY A 243 9.84 -2.10 14.49
CA GLY A 243 9.43 -1.18 15.55
C GLY A 243 8.94 0.17 15.03
N TYR A 244 9.54 0.69 13.97
CA TYR A 244 9.14 1.97 13.37
C TYR A 244 7.71 1.90 12.81
N GLY A 245 7.45 0.93 11.93
CA GLY A 245 6.12 0.70 11.35
C GLY A 245 5.07 0.37 12.42
N MET A 246 5.40 -0.48 13.40
CA MET A 246 4.51 -0.79 14.51
C MET A 246 4.18 0.46 15.36
N GLY A 247 5.15 1.34 15.57
CA GLY A 247 4.94 2.63 16.23
C GLY A 247 3.94 3.51 15.49
N MET A 248 4.10 3.67 14.17
CA MET A 248 3.16 4.41 13.33
C MET A 248 1.75 3.81 13.41
N LEU A 249 1.63 2.47 13.38
CA LEU A 249 0.34 1.79 13.51
C LEU A 249 -0.30 2.04 14.88
N ARG A 250 0.48 1.98 15.96
CA ARG A 250 0.01 2.27 17.32
C ARG A 250 -0.55 3.68 17.45
N ASP A 251 0.18 4.67 16.91
CA ASP A 251 -0.25 6.08 16.93
C ASP A 251 -1.53 6.28 16.11
N SER A 252 -1.63 5.62 14.95
CA SER A 252 -2.82 5.65 14.09
C SER A 252 -4.04 5.01 14.78
N VAL A 253 -3.86 3.87 15.44
CA VAL A 253 -4.90 3.20 16.23
C VAL A 253 -5.35 4.04 17.40
N ARG A 254 -4.40 4.65 18.12
CA ARG A 254 -4.73 5.57 19.22
C ARG A 254 -5.58 6.74 18.74
N ARG A 255 -5.22 7.35 17.60
CA ARG A 255 -6.02 8.42 16.98
C ARG A 255 -7.45 7.96 16.69
N SER A 256 -7.63 6.77 16.10
CA SER A 256 -8.97 6.21 15.85
C SER A 256 -9.77 5.99 17.15
N ILE A 257 -9.12 5.57 18.24
CA ILE A 257 -9.75 5.39 19.55
C ILE A 257 -10.16 6.73 20.15
N GLU A 258 -9.27 7.73 20.16
CA GLU A 258 -9.52 9.09 20.66
C GLU A 258 -10.64 9.78 19.87
N ALA A 259 -10.72 9.47 18.57
CA ALA A 259 -11.79 9.88 17.66
C ALA A 259 -13.14 9.16 17.93
N GLY A 260 -13.18 8.12 18.77
CA GLY A 260 -14.38 7.32 19.04
C GLY A 260 -14.80 6.42 17.88
N VAL A 261 -13.90 6.13 16.95
CA VAL A 261 -14.19 5.34 15.75
C VAL A 261 -14.03 3.85 16.01
N THR A 262 -15.07 3.08 15.69
CA THR A 262 -15.10 1.62 15.93
C THR A 262 -15.36 0.80 14.68
N LYS A 263 -15.71 1.43 13.55
CA LYS A 263 -16.11 0.76 12.31
C LYS A 263 -15.24 1.21 11.14
N SER A 264 -14.68 0.24 10.43
CA SER A 264 -14.10 0.46 9.11
C SER A 264 -15.21 0.23 8.09
N CYS A 265 -15.55 1.17 7.21
CA CYS A 265 -14.94 2.50 7.04
C CYS A 265 -15.71 3.58 7.81
N THR A 266 -15.02 4.54 8.40
CA THR A 266 -15.63 5.78 8.92
C THR A 266 -14.93 6.98 8.30
N VAL A 267 -15.70 7.83 7.60
CA VAL A 267 -15.21 9.11 7.06
C VAL A 267 -15.57 10.21 8.05
N ARG A 268 -14.58 11.03 8.42
CA ARG A 268 -14.74 12.21 9.26
C ARG A 268 -14.39 13.47 8.48
N LEU A 269 -15.17 14.51 8.67
CA LEU A 269 -14.94 15.83 8.11
C LEU A 269 -14.94 16.83 9.25
N ASN A 270 -13.86 17.63 9.35
CA ASN A 270 -13.67 18.61 10.41
C ASN A 270 -13.89 18.00 11.81
N GLU A 271 -13.24 16.86 12.07
CA GLU A 271 -13.28 16.11 13.33
C GLU A 271 -14.63 15.50 13.72
N GLU A 272 -15.66 15.62 12.87
CA GLU A 272 -16.98 15.02 13.06
C GLU A 272 -17.22 13.84 12.11
N ILE A 273 -18.03 12.86 12.53
CA ILE A 273 -18.42 11.74 11.65
C ILE A 273 -19.27 12.28 10.50
N PHE A 274 -18.77 12.08 9.28
CA PHE A 274 -19.50 12.44 8.06
C PHE A 274 -20.40 11.31 7.59
N CYS A 275 -19.87 10.08 7.50
CA CYS A 275 -20.60 8.89 7.08
C CYS A 275 -19.82 7.62 7.44
N VAL A 276 -20.55 6.53 7.72
CA VAL A 276 -19.98 5.23 8.08
C VAL A 276 -20.41 4.18 7.05
N ARG A 277 -19.50 3.29 6.67
CA ARG A 277 -19.78 2.11 5.85
C ARG A 277 -19.70 0.87 6.73
N ASP A 278 -20.82 0.18 6.89
CA ASP A 278 -20.90 -1.03 7.73
C ASP A 278 -21.78 -2.08 7.05
N GLY A 279 -21.25 -3.29 6.90
CA GLY A 279 -21.98 -4.40 6.26
C GLY A 279 -22.36 -4.07 4.82
N ARG A 280 -21.47 -3.36 4.10
CA ARG A 280 -21.69 -2.85 2.75
C ARG A 280 -22.96 -2.00 2.63
N LYS A 281 -23.29 -1.23 3.67
CA LYS A 281 -24.33 -0.20 3.65
C LYS A 281 -23.80 1.11 4.23
N TRP A 282 -24.25 2.23 3.68
CA TRP A 282 -24.00 3.53 4.28
C TRP A 282 -24.92 3.70 5.48
N THR A 283 -24.36 4.06 6.63
CA THR A 283 -25.06 4.26 7.91
C THR A 283 -24.48 5.49 8.59
N ASP A 284 -25.26 6.13 9.46
CA ASP A 284 -24.78 7.27 10.27
C ASP A 284 -24.14 8.37 9.42
N CYS A 285 -24.86 8.82 8.39
CA CYS A 285 -24.40 9.82 7.41
C CYS A 285 -25.16 11.14 7.57
N PRO A 286 -24.95 11.92 8.66
CA PRO A 286 -25.65 13.18 8.88
C PRO A 286 -25.40 14.21 7.77
N GLY A 287 -24.25 14.11 7.10
CA GLY A 287 -23.88 14.96 5.97
C GLY A 287 -24.34 14.45 4.61
N GLY A 288 -24.96 13.27 4.53
CA GLY A 288 -25.28 12.57 3.27
C GLY A 288 -24.29 11.45 2.94
N SER A 289 -24.71 10.51 2.09
CA SER A 289 -23.92 9.33 1.70
C SER A 289 -23.36 9.41 0.28
N GLU A 290 -23.66 10.47 -0.46
CA GLU A 290 -23.20 10.63 -1.84
C GLU A 290 -21.85 11.37 -1.88
N VAL A 291 -21.07 11.11 -2.93
CA VAL A 291 -19.79 11.81 -3.19
C VAL A 291 -19.97 13.32 -3.18
N ASN A 292 -21.04 13.80 -3.83
CA ASN A 292 -21.29 15.23 -3.98
C ASN A 292 -21.62 15.90 -2.64
N ASP A 293 -22.21 15.17 -1.70
CA ASP A 293 -22.50 15.68 -0.36
C ASP A 293 -21.19 16.01 0.39
N LEU A 294 -20.21 15.10 0.32
CA LEU A 294 -18.88 15.30 0.92
C LEU A 294 -18.14 16.47 0.26
N ILE A 295 -18.17 16.56 -1.07
CA ILE A 295 -17.54 17.67 -1.80
C ILE A 295 -18.15 19.00 -1.37
N LEU A 296 -19.48 19.13 -1.37
CA LEU A 296 -20.15 20.37 -0.99
C LEU A 296 -19.86 20.75 0.47
N ALA A 297 -19.78 19.76 1.37
CA ALA A 297 -19.44 20.01 2.76
C ALA A 297 -17.99 20.51 2.93
N VAL A 298 -17.03 19.93 2.21
CA VAL A 298 -15.63 20.41 2.18
C VAL A 298 -15.55 21.82 1.62
N GLU A 299 -16.18 22.09 0.48
CA GLU A 299 -16.20 23.42 -0.15
C GLU A 299 -16.79 24.47 0.78
N LYS A 300 -17.88 24.14 1.49
CA LYS A 300 -18.49 25.04 2.45
C LYS A 300 -17.52 25.40 3.59
N LEU A 301 -16.84 24.41 4.17
CA LEU A 301 -15.90 24.64 5.27
C LEU A 301 -14.65 25.39 4.81
N TYR A 302 -14.13 25.07 3.63
CA TYR A 302 -12.95 25.72 3.07
C TYR A 302 -13.19 27.20 2.74
N ASN A 303 -14.37 27.55 2.21
CA ASN A 303 -14.71 28.94 1.93
C ASN A 303 -15.06 29.76 3.18
N GLN A 304 -15.21 29.11 4.34
CA GLN A 304 -15.45 29.74 5.63
C GLN A 304 -14.17 29.95 6.45
N SER A 305 -13.04 29.41 5.98
CA SER A 305 -11.77 29.40 6.70
C SER A 305 -10.85 30.55 6.33
#